data_AF-A0A136JPN9-F1
#
_entry.id   AF-A0A136JPN9-F1
#
_cell.length_a   1.000
_cell.length_b   1.000
_cell.length_c   1.000
_cell.angle_alpha   90.00
_cell.angle_beta   90.00
_cell.angle_gamma   90.00
#
_symmetry.space_group_name_H-M   'P 1'
#
loop_
_entity.id
_entity.type
_entity.pdbx_description
1 polymer ?
#
loop_
_entity_poly.entity_id
_entity_poly.type
_entity_poly.pdbx_seq_one_letter_code
_entity_poly.pdbx_strand_id
1 'polypeptide(L)'
;MSINRLFIAVFALLFIPTTVWGASIVRTGEMVTITPEQVVEDDFYGMGNTVVVSGEVTSDLLAAGADMTVNGKVGADITVVTARLDIHGPLVMMFVLWLVRWWWPVK
;
A
#
# COMPACT_ATOMS: atom_id res chain seq x y z
N MET A 1 46.04 7.30 -9.92
CA MET A 1 44.93 8.28 -9.82
C MET A 1 45.27 9.22 -8.68
N SER A 2 45.30 10.54 -8.87
CA SER A 2 45.70 11.47 -7.80
C SER A 2 44.65 11.53 -6.68
N ILE A 3 45.07 11.72 -5.43
CA ILE A 3 44.22 11.74 -4.22
C ILE A 3 43.02 12.70 -4.38
N ASN A 4 43.22 13.82 -5.07
CA ASN A 4 42.18 14.83 -5.33
C ASN A 4 41.03 14.30 -6.19
N ARG A 5 41.33 13.39 -7.14
CA ARG A 5 40.29 12.74 -7.96
C ARG A 5 39.45 11.77 -7.13
N LEU A 6 40.05 11.15 -6.11
CA LEU A 6 39.35 10.27 -5.19
C LEU A 6 38.38 11.06 -4.30
N PHE A 7 38.82 12.20 -3.77
CA PHE A 7 37.99 13.09 -2.95
C PHE A 7 36.77 13.63 -3.72
N ILE A 8 36.97 14.06 -4.97
CA ILE A 8 35.86 14.56 -5.81
C ILE A 8 34.85 13.44 -6.10
N ALA A 9 35.32 12.22 -6.38
CA ALA A 9 34.44 11.09 -6.65
C ALA A 9 33.59 10.70 -5.43
N VAL A 10 34.19 10.69 -4.24
CA VAL A 10 33.47 10.40 -2.98
C VAL A 10 32.48 11.51 -2.63
N PHE A 11 32.88 12.78 -2.80
CA PHE A 11 31.99 13.93 -2.56
C PHE A 11 30.80 13.93 -3.52
N ALA A 12 31.01 13.60 -4.81
CA ALA A 12 29.93 13.49 -5.79
C ALA A 12 28.94 12.36 -5.46
N LEU A 13 29.42 11.26 -4.88
CA LEU A 13 28.59 10.11 -4.49
C LEU A 13 27.63 10.43 -3.32
N LEU A 14 27.97 11.42 -2.48
CA LEU A 14 27.14 11.88 -1.36
C LEU A 14 25.96 12.76 -1.79
N PHE A 15 25.98 13.28 -3.03
CA PHE A 15 24.89 14.09 -3.60
C PHE A 15 23.94 13.28 -4.48
N ILE A 16 24.04 11.94 -4.48
CA ILE A 16 23.01 11.11 -5.07
C ILE A 16 21.74 11.30 -4.21
N PRO A 17 20.63 11.80 -4.77
CA PRO A 17 19.40 11.99 -4.00
C PRO A 17 18.98 10.64 -3.39
N THR A 18 18.98 10.53 -2.07
CA THR A 18 18.58 9.30 -1.34
C THR A 18 17.07 9.17 -1.17
N THR A 19 16.29 10.06 -1.78
CA THR A 19 14.85 10.09 -1.63
C THR A 19 14.21 9.07 -2.56
N VAL A 20 14.02 7.84 -2.07
CA VAL A 20 13.01 6.93 -2.60
C VAL A 20 11.68 7.39 -2.01
N TRP A 21 10.85 8.04 -2.81
CA TRP A 21 9.46 8.31 -2.45
C TRP A 21 8.65 7.13 -2.96
N GLY A 22 8.02 6.37 -2.07
CA GLY A 22 7.02 5.37 -2.44
C GLY A 22 5.98 6.06 -3.31
N ALA A 23 5.85 5.63 -4.56
CA ALA A 23 4.94 6.26 -5.49
C ALA A 23 3.53 5.79 -5.17
N SER A 24 2.78 6.56 -4.38
CA SER A 24 1.34 6.36 -4.20
C SER A 24 0.68 6.26 -5.58
N ILE A 25 0.08 5.11 -5.91
CA ILE A 25 -0.49 4.88 -7.23
C ILE A 25 -1.91 5.44 -7.26
N VAL A 26 -2.12 6.52 -8.02
CA VAL A 26 -3.44 7.09 -8.28
C VAL A 26 -3.93 6.64 -9.66
N ARG A 27 -5.10 6.00 -9.73
CA ARG A 27 -5.76 5.61 -10.99
C ARG A 27 -7.16 6.19 -11.05
N THR A 28 -7.50 6.82 -12.17
CA THR A 28 -8.85 7.31 -12.44
C THR A 28 -9.30 6.91 -13.84
N GLY A 29 -10.60 6.68 -13.99
CA GLY A 29 -11.19 6.29 -15.27
C GLY A 29 -12.59 5.73 -15.10
N GLU A 30 -13.18 5.22 -16.17
CA GLU A 30 -14.49 4.56 -16.07
C GLU A 30 -14.38 3.19 -15.38
N MET A 31 -13.32 2.45 -15.70
CA MET A 31 -12.96 1.20 -15.04
C MET A 31 -11.52 1.29 -14.51
N VAL A 32 -11.34 0.97 -13.24
CA VAL A 32 -10.04 0.92 -12.56
C VAL A 32 -9.77 -0.52 -12.13
N THR A 33 -8.67 -1.10 -12.62
CA THR A 33 -8.35 -2.51 -12.35
C THR A 33 -6.91 -2.69 -11.88
N ILE A 34 -6.70 -3.52 -10.86
CA ILE A 34 -5.41 -4.09 -10.47
C ILE A 34 -5.46 -5.59 -10.78
N THR A 35 -4.62 -6.04 -11.71
CA THR A 35 -4.60 -7.45 -12.12
C THR A 35 -3.93 -8.34 -11.06
N PRO A 36 -4.17 -9.66 -11.04
CA PRO A 36 -3.60 -10.57 -10.03
C PRO A 36 -2.07 -10.56 -9.93
N GLU A 37 -1.38 -10.22 -11.02
CA GLU A 37 0.09 -10.19 -11.11
C GLU A 37 0.67 -8.87 -10.61
N GLN A 38 -0.17 -7.86 -10.36
CA GLN A 38 0.27 -6.55 -9.90
C GLN A 38 0.39 -6.52 -8.38
N VAL A 39 1.52 -5.99 -7.92
CA VAL A 39 1.72 -5.58 -6.53
C VAL A 39 1.80 -4.06 -6.54
N VAL A 40 0.86 -3.41 -5.86
CA VAL A 40 0.95 -1.98 -5.55
C VAL A 40 1.78 -1.87 -4.28
N GLU A 41 3.03 -1.46 -4.46
CA GLU A 41 3.90 -1.06 -3.38
C GLU A 41 3.35 0.26 -2.81
N ASP A 42 2.99 0.26 -1.52
CA ASP A 42 2.37 1.35 -0.76
C ASP A 42 0.85 1.49 -0.96
N ASP A 43 0.32 2.70 -0.73
CA ASP A 43 -1.11 3.02 -0.81
C ASP A 43 -1.65 3.06 -2.25
N PHE A 44 -2.89 2.59 -2.41
CA PHE A 44 -3.63 2.68 -3.66
C PHE A 44 -4.80 3.67 -3.57
N TYR A 45 -4.89 4.56 -4.56
CA TYR A 45 -5.97 5.54 -4.70
C TYR A 45 -6.69 5.33 -6.03
N GLY A 46 -7.94 4.85 -6.01
CA GLY A 46 -8.70 4.49 -7.21
C GLY A 46 -10.05 5.20 -7.31
N MET A 47 -10.36 5.86 -8.43
CA MET A 47 -11.71 6.39 -8.65
C MET A 47 -12.24 6.02 -10.04
N GLY A 48 -13.39 5.36 -10.08
CA GLY A 48 -14.08 5.02 -11.32
C GLY A 48 -15.45 4.42 -11.11
N ASN A 49 -16.24 4.26 -12.16
CA ASN A 49 -17.58 3.68 -12.05
C ASN A 49 -17.49 2.22 -11.55
N THR A 50 -16.51 1.47 -12.07
CA THR A 50 -16.20 0.11 -11.65
C THR A 50 -14.75 0.01 -11.17
N VAL A 51 -14.54 -0.56 -9.98
CA VAL A 51 -13.19 -0.76 -9.40
C VAL A 51 -12.98 -2.24 -9.07
N VAL A 52 -11.96 -2.87 -9.66
CA VAL A 52 -11.64 -4.29 -9.46
C VAL A 52 -10.20 -4.45 -8.96
N VAL A 53 -10.04 -4.99 -7.76
CA VAL A 53 -8.74 -5.17 -7.11
C VAL A 53 -8.46 -6.65 -6.97
N SER A 54 -7.71 -7.23 -7.90
CA SER A 54 -7.35 -8.65 -7.87
C SER A 54 -5.89 -8.93 -7.49
N GLY A 55 -5.01 -7.93 -7.63
CA GLY A 55 -3.62 -8.00 -7.15
C GLY A 55 -3.45 -7.55 -5.70
N GLU A 56 -2.21 -7.51 -5.21
CA GLU A 56 -1.88 -7.14 -3.84
C GLU A 56 -1.70 -5.62 -3.68
N VAL A 57 -2.27 -5.05 -2.63
CA VAL A 57 -1.97 -3.70 -2.14
C VAL A 57 -1.27 -3.85 -0.80
N THR A 58 -0.01 -3.42 -0.71
CA THR A 58 0.80 -3.71 0.49
C THR A 58 0.44 -2.84 1.70
N SER A 59 -0.21 -1.69 1.48
CA SER A 59 -0.64 -0.73 2.50
C SER A 59 -2.15 -0.49 2.43
N ASP A 60 -2.60 0.76 2.37
CA ASP A 60 -4.02 1.16 2.39
C ASP A 60 -4.66 1.17 0.98
N LEU A 61 -5.95 0.87 0.94
CA LEU A 61 -6.79 0.98 -0.25
C LEU A 61 -7.84 2.06 -0.06
N LEU A 62 -7.70 3.18 -0.76
CA LEU A 62 -8.72 4.22 -0.85
C LEU A 62 -9.36 4.20 -2.24
N ALA A 63 -10.65 3.88 -2.33
CA ALA A 63 -11.33 3.87 -3.62
C ALA A 63 -12.78 4.34 -3.62
N ALA A 64 -13.25 4.87 -4.76
CA ALA A 64 -14.65 5.28 -4.91
C ALA A 64 -15.22 4.86 -6.28
N GLY A 65 -16.48 4.41 -6.28
CA GLY A 65 -17.18 3.96 -7.48
C GLY A 65 -18.63 3.56 -7.26
N ALA A 66 -19.30 2.99 -8.27
CA ALA A 66 -20.65 2.44 -8.11
C ALA A 66 -20.60 0.94 -7.76
N ASP A 67 -19.71 0.20 -8.43
CA ASP A 67 -19.50 -1.23 -8.22
C ASP A 67 -18.03 -1.52 -7.93
N MET A 68 -17.77 -2.20 -6.82
CA MET A 68 -16.41 -2.53 -6.40
C MET A 68 -16.25 -4.00 -6.01
N THR A 69 -15.14 -4.60 -6.45
CA THR A 69 -14.76 -5.96 -6.10
C THR A 69 -13.31 -6.03 -5.63
N VAL A 70 -13.08 -6.61 -4.45
CA VAL A 70 -11.73 -6.80 -3.87
C VAL A 70 -11.47 -8.30 -3.68
N ASN A 71 -10.71 -8.88 -4.59
CA ASN A 71 -10.25 -10.27 -4.55
C ASN A 71 -8.83 -10.40 -3.96
N GLY A 72 -8.00 -9.38 -4.16
CA GLY A 72 -6.61 -9.37 -3.72
C GLY A 72 -6.44 -9.05 -2.24
N LYS A 73 -5.22 -9.22 -1.74
CA LYS A 73 -4.86 -8.89 -0.35
C LYS A 73 -4.66 -7.38 -0.21
N VAL A 74 -5.20 -6.82 0.88
CA VAL A 74 -4.89 -5.46 1.35
C VAL A 74 -4.14 -5.57 2.67
N GLY A 75 -2.97 -4.95 2.74
CA GLY A 75 -2.04 -5.11 3.86
C GLY A 75 -2.42 -4.34 5.12
N ALA A 76 -3.20 -3.27 4.97
CA ALA A 76 -3.70 -2.45 6.07
C ALA A 76 -5.21 -2.20 5.91
N ASP A 77 -5.65 -0.96 5.69
CA ASP A 77 -7.06 -0.59 5.74
C ASP A 77 -7.71 -0.48 4.35
N ILE A 78 -9.02 -0.74 4.30
CA ILE A 78 -9.87 -0.49 3.12
C ILE A 78 -10.85 0.62 3.44
N THR A 79 -10.69 1.76 2.77
CA THR A 79 -11.64 2.88 2.83
C THR A 79 -12.29 3.05 1.47
N VAL A 80 -13.61 2.85 1.39
CA VAL A 80 -14.31 2.90 0.10
C VAL A 80 -15.64 3.63 0.16
N VAL A 81 -15.98 4.30 -0.94
CA VAL A 81 -17.30 4.91 -1.16
C VAL A 81 -17.90 4.25 -2.39
N THR A 82 -18.86 3.34 -2.19
CA THR A 82 -19.49 2.59 -3.29
C THR A 82 -20.94 2.21 -3.01
N ALA A 83 -21.73 2.00 -4.06
CA ALA A 83 -23.11 1.52 -3.93
C ALA A 83 -23.16 0.01 -3.68
N ARG A 84 -22.25 -0.74 -4.33
CA ARG A 84 -22.05 -2.17 -4.10
C ARG A 84 -20.57 -2.49 -3.88
N LEU A 85 -20.31 -3.35 -2.90
CA LEU A 85 -18.98 -3.83 -2.53
C LEU A 85 -19.03 -5.35 -2.34
N ASP A 86 -18.22 -6.08 -3.08
CA ASP A 86 -17.95 -7.51 -2.88
C ASP A 86 -16.47 -7.71 -2.49
N ILE A 87 -16.22 -8.33 -1.33
CA ILE A 87 -14.86 -8.59 -0.82
C ILE A 87 -14.69 -10.10 -0.66
N HIS A 88 -13.69 -10.65 -1.35
CA HIS A 88 -13.30 -12.06 -1.27
C HIS A 88 -11.88 -12.25 -0.73
N GLY A 89 -11.05 -11.19 -0.78
CA GLY A 89 -9.65 -11.24 -0.35
C GLY A 89 -9.48 -11.24 1.17
N PRO A 90 -8.35 -11.77 1.67
CA PRO A 90 -8.02 -11.72 3.09
C PRO A 90 -7.70 -10.27 3.51
N LEU A 91 -8.37 -9.81 4.57
CA LEU A 91 -8.04 -8.56 5.26
C LEU A 91 -6.97 -8.85 6.33
N VAL A 92 -5.77 -8.29 6.17
CA VAL A 92 -4.72 -8.46 7.18
C VAL A 92 -4.82 -7.30 8.17
N MET A 93 -5.55 -7.51 9.27
CA MET A 93 -5.43 -6.62 10.43
C MET A 93 -4.15 -6.97 11.20
N MET A 94 -3.32 -5.97 11.47
CA MET A 94 -2.23 -6.11 12.42
C MET A 94 -2.77 -6.22 13.85
N PHE A 95 -3.01 -7.44 14.33
CA PHE A 95 -3.19 -7.69 15.75
C PHE A 95 -1.83 -7.61 16.45
N VAL A 96 -1.55 -6.50 17.13
CA VAL A 96 -0.54 -6.50 18.20
C VAL A 96 -1.11 -7.35 19.33
N LEU A 97 -0.74 -8.63 19.37
CA LEU A 97 -1.05 -9.51 20.48
C LEU A 97 -0.38 -8.92 21.74
N TRP A 98 -1.17 -8.32 22.63
CA TRP A 98 -0.70 -7.93 23.96
C TRP A 98 -0.32 -9.18 24.76
N LEU A 99 0.90 -9.68 24.56
CA LEU A 99 1.53 -10.64 25.47
C LEU A 99 2.14 -9.88 26.66
N VAL A 100 1.30 -9.20 27.42
CA VAL A 100 1.65 -8.68 28.75
C VAL A 100 0.43 -8.89 29.65
N ARG A 101 0.31 -10.03 30.32
CA ARG A 101 1.01 -10.43 31.56
C ARG A 101 0.07 -10.24 32.76
N TRP A 102 -0.60 -11.34 33.13
CA TRP A 102 -0.81 -11.76 34.51
C TRP A 102 -0.95 -10.65 35.57
N TRP A 103 -2.17 -10.19 35.86
CA TRP A 103 -2.61 -9.94 37.25
C TRP A 103 -4.05 -9.36 37.28
N TRP A 104 -5.03 -10.17 37.66
CA TRP A 104 -6.01 -9.76 38.67
C TRP A 104 -6.81 -10.97 39.19
N PRO A 105 -6.43 -11.56 40.34
CA PRO A 105 -7.38 -12.28 41.18
C PRO A 105 -7.55 -11.52 42.49
N VAL A 106 -8.59 -10.67 42.59
CA VAL A 106 -9.22 -10.27 43.88
C VAL A 106 -10.57 -9.62 43.57
N LYS A 107 -11.73 -10.14 44.00
CA LYS A 107 -12.05 -10.98 45.15
C LYS A 107 -13.03 -12.08 44.77
#